data_AF-A0AAF3F4H5-F1
#
_entry.id   AF-A0AAF3F4H5-F1
#
_cell.length_a   1.000
_cell.length_b   1.000
_cell.length_c   1.000
_cell.angle_alpha   90.00
_cell.angle_beta   90.00
_cell.angle_gamma   90.00
#
_symmetry.space_group_name_H-M   'P 1'
#
loop_
_entity.id
_entity.type
_entity.pdbx_description
1 polymer ?
#
loop_
_entity_poly.entity_id
_entity_poly.type
_entity_poly.pdbx_seq_one_letter_code
_entity_poly.pdbx_strand_id
1 'polypeptide(L)'
;MIKALNLIENLKIRSFPPEDPSEISRNEAVLRKIFGAFYRFIWAVFVSWQVNDFLYSPLWMHGYVWCLNLPVDTNMAEISAGPLVLQQLRACPELERIGHDALKVIAVAMLLFCTGFYTRVQTVRRLWKLSCAVGFVLFLVRSLQMEHRLFPSLHEAFCSQTAIFLIGLILTIHTKNHVKPKTSAESAAIQQVNLIGENLC
;
A
#
# COMPACT_ATOMS: atom_id res chain seq x y z
N MET A 1 -22.34 8.68 -13.30
CA MET A 1 -21.03 8.74 -12.60
C MET A 1 -21.17 8.94 -11.09
N ILE A 2 -21.94 9.93 -10.61
CA ILE A 2 -22.17 10.18 -9.16
C ILE A 2 -22.80 8.97 -8.43
N LYS A 3 -23.75 8.26 -9.06
CA LYS A 3 -24.34 7.04 -8.49
C LYS A 3 -23.35 5.88 -8.33
N ALA A 4 -22.33 5.78 -9.17
CA ALA A 4 -21.31 4.72 -9.07
C ALA A 4 -20.32 4.98 -7.94
N LEU A 5 -19.97 6.26 -7.70
CA LEU A 5 -19.16 6.67 -6.55
C LEU A 5 -19.87 6.37 -5.22
N ASN A 6 -21.16 6.69 -5.11
CA ASN A 6 -21.95 6.37 -3.89
C ASN A 6 -22.11 4.86 -3.67
N LEU A 7 -22.07 4.05 -4.74
CA LEU A 7 -22.19 2.59 -4.64
C LEU A 7 -20.90 1.95 -4.14
N ILE A 8 -19.74 2.52 -4.50
CA ILE A 8 -18.43 2.15 -3.96
C ILE A 8 -18.29 2.61 -2.50
N GLU A 9 -18.84 3.78 -2.17
CA GLU A 9 -18.85 4.32 -0.80
C GLU A 9 -19.70 3.47 0.17
N ASN A 10 -20.73 2.79 -0.34
CA ASN A 10 -21.63 1.91 0.42
C ASN A 10 -21.35 0.41 0.25
N LEU A 11 -20.27 0.04 -0.45
CA LEU A 11 -19.83 -1.35 -0.57
C LEU A 11 -19.27 -1.80 0.78
N LYS A 12 -20.19 -2.23 1.64
CA LYS A 12 -19.92 -2.89 2.91
C LYS A 12 -19.28 -4.23 2.57
N ILE A 13 -17.96 -4.25 2.45
CA ILE A 13 -17.16 -5.48 2.40
C ILE A 13 -17.70 -6.34 3.53
N ARG A 14 -18.30 -7.48 3.19
CA ARG A 14 -18.96 -8.40 4.11
C ARG A 14 -17.90 -8.88 5.10
N SER A 15 -17.69 -8.12 6.17
CA SER A 15 -16.90 -8.55 7.29
C SER A 15 -17.69 -9.68 7.92
N PHE A 16 -17.03 -10.80 8.18
CA PHE A 16 -17.50 -11.82 9.11
C PHE A 16 -18.12 -11.14 10.34
N PRO A 17 -19.19 -11.72 10.93
CA PRO A 17 -19.77 -11.17 12.15
C PRO A 17 -18.64 -10.89 13.14
N PRO A 18 -18.64 -9.73 13.82
CA PRO A 18 -17.59 -9.40 14.78
C PRO A 18 -17.56 -10.52 15.82
N GLU A 19 -16.53 -11.38 15.75
CA GLU A 19 -16.33 -12.49 16.68
C GLU A 19 -16.14 -11.90 18.09
N ASP A 20 -16.86 -12.46 19.06
CA ASP A 20 -16.87 -11.95 20.42
C ASP A 20 -15.43 -12.08 20.98
N PRO A 21 -14.82 -10.98 21.48
CA PRO A 21 -13.45 -10.99 21.97
C PRO A 21 -13.23 -11.91 23.18
N SER A 22 -14.30 -12.36 23.82
CA SER A 22 -14.29 -13.34 24.90
C SER A 22 -14.01 -14.76 24.44
N GLU A 23 -14.13 -15.05 23.14
CA GLU A 23 -13.96 -16.40 22.58
C GLU A 23 -12.55 -16.66 22.00
N ILE A 24 -11.74 -15.61 21.83
CA ILE A 24 -10.45 -15.71 21.15
C ILE A 24 -9.30 -15.79 22.17
N SER A 25 -8.51 -16.87 22.09
CA SER A 25 -7.30 -17.02 22.90
C SER A 25 -6.27 -15.93 22.55
N ARG A 26 -5.49 -15.48 23.53
CA ARG A 26 -4.41 -14.49 23.32
C ARG A 26 -3.44 -14.91 22.22
N ASN A 27 -3.12 -16.20 22.12
CA ASN A 27 -2.22 -16.74 21.09
C ASN A 27 -2.84 -16.64 19.70
N GLU A 28 -4.13 -16.93 19.59
CA GLU A 28 -4.87 -16.80 18.34
C GLU A 28 -4.97 -15.35 17.88
N ALA A 29 -5.22 -14.40 18.81
CA ALA A 29 -5.24 -12.98 18.50
C ALA A 29 -3.88 -12.47 17.97
N VAL A 30 -2.77 -12.98 18.52
CA VAL A 30 -1.41 -12.66 18.04
C VAL A 30 -1.19 -13.26 16.64
N LEU A 31 -1.53 -14.53 16.43
CA LEU A 31 -1.39 -15.18 15.13
C LEU A 31 -2.22 -14.48 14.05
N ARG A 32 -3.48 -14.13 14.33
CA ARG A 32 -4.34 -13.37 13.40
C ARG A 32 -3.74 -12.02 13.02
N LYS A 33 -3.10 -11.32 13.96
CA LYS A 33 -2.38 -10.07 13.67
C LYS A 33 -1.16 -10.30 12.78
N ILE A 34 -0.37 -11.34 13.06
CA ILE A 34 0.82 -11.68 12.25
C ILE A 34 0.40 -12.07 10.84
N PHE A 35 -0.56 -12.97 10.68
CA PHE A 35 -1.07 -13.37 9.37
C PHE A 35 -1.69 -12.20 8.61
N GLY A 36 -2.45 -11.33 9.29
CA GLY A 36 -3.00 -10.12 8.69
C GLY A 36 -1.91 -9.16 8.20
N ALA A 37 -0.84 -8.97 8.97
CA ALA A 37 0.29 -8.15 8.56
C ALA A 37 1.06 -8.77 7.38
N PHE A 38 1.33 -10.07 7.42
CA PHE A 38 2.04 -10.78 6.36
C PHE A 38 1.24 -10.82 5.05
N TYR A 39 -0.06 -11.05 5.12
CA TYR A 39 -0.95 -10.99 3.96
C TYR A 39 -0.93 -9.61 3.30
N ARG A 40 -1.02 -8.53 4.08
CA ARG A 40 -0.92 -7.15 3.55
C ARG A 40 0.45 -6.87 2.96
N PHE A 41 1.51 -7.40 3.57
CA PHE A 41 2.87 -7.28 3.04
C PHE A 41 2.97 -7.92 1.65
N ILE A 42 2.51 -9.18 1.49
CA ILE A 42 2.51 -9.86 0.18
C ILE A 42 1.73 -9.05 -0.86
N TRP A 43 0.52 -8.58 -0.51
CA TRP A 43 -0.28 -7.77 -1.41
C TRP A 43 0.37 -6.44 -1.78
N ALA A 44 1.04 -5.80 -0.82
CA ALA A 44 1.77 -4.57 -1.09
C ALA A 44 2.95 -4.80 -2.06
N VAL A 45 3.68 -5.92 -1.91
CA VAL A 45 4.75 -6.31 -2.83
C VAL A 45 4.19 -6.58 -4.22
N PHE A 46 3.11 -7.36 -4.31
CA PHE A 46 2.43 -7.66 -5.57
C PHE A 46 1.98 -6.38 -6.28
N VAL A 47 1.31 -5.46 -5.57
CA VAL A 47 0.85 -4.20 -6.14
C VAL A 47 2.02 -3.29 -6.53
N SER A 48 3.08 -3.22 -5.72
CA SER A 48 4.31 -2.47 -6.08
C SER A 48 4.89 -2.97 -7.40
N TRP A 49 5.00 -4.30 -7.55
CA TRP A 49 5.51 -4.94 -8.75
C TRP A 49 4.64 -4.64 -9.97
N GLN A 50 3.31 -4.81 -9.85
CA GLN A 50 2.37 -4.51 -10.95
C GLN A 50 2.37 -3.03 -11.35
N VAL A 51 2.48 -2.12 -10.38
CA VAL A 51 2.57 -0.68 -10.66
C VAL A 51 3.87 -0.34 -11.39
N ASN A 52 5.00 -0.94 -11.00
CA ASN A 52 6.26 -0.74 -11.70
C ASN A 52 6.22 -1.33 -13.12
N ASP A 53 5.66 -2.53 -13.28
CA ASP A 53 5.53 -3.16 -14.59
C ASP A 53 4.64 -2.31 -15.51
N PHE A 54 3.53 -1.79 -15.00
CA PHE A 54 2.64 -0.90 -15.76
C PHE A 54 3.32 0.44 -16.14
N LEU A 55 3.97 1.11 -15.18
CA LEU A 55 4.51 2.46 -15.38
C LEU A 55 5.83 2.49 -16.16
N TYR A 56 6.65 1.45 -16.04
CA TYR A 56 7.96 1.38 -16.72
C TYR A 56 7.96 0.49 -17.95
N SER A 57 6.89 -0.24 -18.25
CA SER A 57 6.84 -1.07 -19.46
C SER A 57 6.86 -0.19 -20.73
N PRO A 58 7.79 -0.46 -21.66
CA PRO A 58 7.84 0.19 -22.96
C PRO A 58 6.62 -0.09 -23.85
N LEU A 59 5.74 -1.02 -23.46
CA LEU A 59 4.45 -1.23 -24.12
C LEU A 59 3.48 -0.08 -23.86
N TRP A 60 3.68 0.69 -22.79
CA TRP A 60 2.91 1.88 -22.49
C TRP A 60 3.63 3.12 -23.01
N MET A 61 2.88 4.08 -23.57
CA MET A 61 3.43 5.28 -24.21
C MET A 61 4.46 6.01 -23.33
N HIS A 62 4.25 6.03 -22.02
CA HIS A 62 5.18 6.65 -21.11
C HIS A 62 6.51 5.88 -21.01
N GLY A 63 6.47 4.56 -20.81
CA GLY A 63 7.67 3.72 -20.74
C GLY A 63 8.47 3.75 -22.05
N TYR A 64 7.79 3.85 -23.19
CA TYR A 64 8.43 4.03 -24.49
C TYR A 64 9.19 5.37 -24.58
N VAL A 65 8.55 6.48 -24.23
CA VAL A 65 9.19 7.82 -24.21
C VAL A 65 10.34 7.88 -23.20
N TRP A 66 10.24 7.17 -22.07
CA TRP A 66 11.34 7.03 -21.13
C TRP A 66 12.53 6.27 -21.72
N CYS A 67 12.28 5.14 -22.41
CA CYS A 67 13.33 4.38 -23.09
C CYS A 67 14.08 5.20 -24.16
N LEU A 68 13.35 6.02 -24.91
CA LEU A 68 13.93 6.92 -25.92
C LEU A 68 14.80 8.03 -25.32
N ASN A 69 14.55 8.38 -24.06
CA ASN A 69 15.30 9.39 -23.30
C ASN A 69 16.34 8.77 -22.37
N LEU A 70 16.73 7.51 -22.56
CA LEU A 70 17.90 6.94 -21.88
C LEU A 70 19.19 7.37 -22.61
N PRO A 71 20.29 7.65 -21.91
CA PRO A 71 21.58 7.95 -22.54
C PRO A 71 22.20 6.66 -23.05
N VAL A 72 21.65 6.10 -24.14
CA VAL A 72 22.20 4.92 -24.80
C VAL A 72 22.59 5.32 -26.21
N ASP A 73 23.84 5.06 -26.60
CA ASP A 73 24.44 5.41 -27.90
C ASP A 73 23.78 4.70 -29.11
N THR A 74 22.76 3.88 -28.87
CA THR A 74 21.99 3.18 -29.90
C THR A 74 20.75 3.98 -30.27
N ASN A 75 20.44 4.10 -31.56
CA ASN A 75 19.24 4.80 -32.05
C ASN A 75 17.97 4.02 -31.66
N MET A 76 17.53 4.15 -30.40
CA MET A 76 16.37 3.44 -29.83
C MET A 76 15.05 3.79 -30.54
N ALA A 77 15.03 4.89 -31.32
CA ALA A 77 13.89 5.33 -32.11
C ALA A 77 13.50 4.35 -33.23
N GLU A 78 14.43 3.50 -33.67
CA GLU A 78 14.19 2.49 -34.72
C GLU A 78 13.75 1.14 -34.15
N ILE A 79 13.79 0.96 -32.82
CA ILE A 79 13.52 -0.31 -32.15
C ILE A 79 12.06 -0.34 -31.70
N SER A 80 11.32 -1.39 -32.08
CA SER A 80 9.95 -1.58 -31.64
C SER A 80 9.85 -1.87 -30.13
N ALA A 81 8.68 -1.64 -29.54
CA ALA A 81 8.49 -1.78 -28.09
C ALA A 81 8.78 -3.19 -27.55
N GLY A 82 8.50 -4.25 -28.31
CA GLY A 82 8.73 -5.63 -27.87
C GLY A 82 10.21 -5.98 -27.58
N PRO A 83 11.14 -5.73 -28.51
CA PRO A 83 12.57 -5.87 -28.28
C PRO A 83 13.10 -5.03 -27.11
N LEU A 84 12.59 -3.81 -26.91
CA LEU A 84 12.93 -2.97 -25.76
C LEU A 84 12.53 -3.63 -24.43
N VAL A 85 11.31 -4.20 -24.36
CA VAL A 85 10.85 -4.97 -23.18
C VAL A 85 11.80 -6.14 -22.92
N LEU A 86 12.12 -6.92 -23.96
CA LEU A 86 13.01 -8.08 -23.83
C LEU A 86 14.42 -7.70 -23.36
N GLN A 87 14.94 -6.57 -23.82
CA GLN A 87 16.23 -6.05 -23.39
C GLN A 87 16.20 -5.65 -21.91
N GLN A 88 15.13 -5.01 -21.44
CA GLN A 88 14.96 -4.66 -20.03
C GLN A 88 14.81 -5.90 -19.13
N LEU A 89 14.00 -6.88 -19.56
CA LEU A 89 13.82 -8.15 -18.85
C LEU A 89 15.12 -8.97 -18.75
N ARG A 90 16.02 -8.83 -19.74
CA ARG A 90 17.35 -9.45 -19.69
C ARG A 90 18.32 -8.74 -18.74
N ALA A 91 18.15 -7.44 -18.54
CA ALA A 91 19.04 -6.64 -17.70
C ALA A 91 18.81 -6.86 -16.19
N CYS A 92 17.59 -7.23 -15.79
CA CYS A 92 17.25 -7.49 -14.39
C CYS A 92 16.34 -8.72 -14.27
N PRO A 93 16.83 -9.86 -13.74
CA PRO A 93 16.04 -11.08 -13.59
C PRO A 93 14.86 -10.88 -12.63
N GLU A 94 13.80 -11.66 -12.83
CA GLU A 94 12.53 -11.53 -12.09
C GLU A 94 12.67 -11.57 -10.56
N LEU A 95 13.59 -12.38 -10.03
CA LEU A 95 13.83 -12.46 -8.58
C LEU A 95 14.40 -11.16 -8.00
N GLU A 96 15.29 -10.48 -8.73
CA GLU A 96 15.83 -9.19 -8.31
C GLU A 96 14.76 -8.10 -8.32
N ARG A 97 13.86 -8.13 -9.31
CA ARG A 97 12.71 -7.22 -9.39
C ARG A 97 11.80 -7.38 -8.17
N ILE A 98 11.44 -8.62 -7.83
CA ILE A 98 10.64 -8.93 -6.65
C ILE A 98 11.36 -8.50 -5.37
N GLY A 99 12.66 -8.76 -5.25
CA GLY A 99 13.48 -8.31 -4.12
C GLY A 99 13.50 -6.79 -3.95
N HIS A 100 13.63 -6.06 -5.05
CA HIS A 100 13.60 -4.60 -5.08
C HIS A 100 12.22 -4.06 -4.67
N ASP A 101 11.12 -4.68 -5.13
CA ASP A 101 9.76 -4.34 -4.71
C ASP A 101 9.51 -4.62 -3.23
N ALA A 102 10.02 -5.74 -2.71
CA ALA A 102 9.98 -6.04 -1.27
C ALA A 102 10.70 -4.97 -0.44
N LEU A 103 11.88 -4.52 -0.89
CA LEU A 103 12.63 -3.46 -0.23
C LEU A 103 11.87 -2.12 -0.24
N LYS A 104 11.22 -1.77 -1.35
CA LYS A 104 10.35 -0.57 -1.42
C LYS A 104 9.23 -0.64 -0.40
N VAL A 105 8.55 -1.78 -0.29
CA VAL A 105 7.46 -1.97 0.68
C VAL A 105 7.96 -1.82 2.11
N ILE A 106 9.14 -2.37 2.43
CA ILE A 106 9.78 -2.20 3.74
C ILE A 106 10.08 -0.73 4.01
N ALA A 107 10.66 0.00 3.04
CA ALA A 107 10.96 1.43 3.18
C ALA A 107 9.69 2.26 3.44
N VAL A 108 8.59 1.96 2.74
CA VAL A 108 7.29 2.62 2.99
C VAL A 108 6.74 2.24 4.37
N ALA A 109 6.86 0.99 4.80
CA ALA A 109 6.45 0.58 6.14
C ALA A 109 7.23 1.33 7.23
N MET A 110 8.54 1.51 7.06
CA MET A 110 9.37 2.33 7.95
C MET A 110 8.94 3.79 7.95
N LEU A 111 8.66 4.37 6.78
CA LEU A 111 8.14 5.74 6.67
C LEU A 111 6.82 5.91 7.43
N LEU A 112 5.90 4.96 7.30
CA LEU A 112 4.62 4.95 8.01
C LEU A 112 4.79 4.79 9.52
N PHE A 113 5.79 4.01 9.95
CA PHE A 113 6.17 3.86 11.34
C PHE A 113 6.68 5.19 11.92
N CYS A 114 7.67 5.81 11.26
CA CYS A 114 8.24 7.10 11.68
C CYS A 114 7.21 8.23 11.71
N THR A 115 6.25 8.22 10.77
CA THR A 115 5.18 9.24 10.70
C THR A 115 3.98 8.95 11.61
N GLY A 116 4.00 7.81 12.32
CA GLY A 116 3.01 7.46 13.34
C GLY A 116 1.69 6.89 12.80
N PHE A 117 1.64 6.45 11.54
CA PHE A 117 0.42 5.86 10.93
C PHE A 117 -0.04 4.57 11.62
N TYR A 118 0.85 3.85 12.32
CA TYR A 118 0.48 2.66 13.09
C TYR A 118 -0.07 2.97 14.50
N THR A 119 0.21 4.16 15.04
CA THR A 119 -0.14 4.51 16.43
C THR A 119 -1.49 5.23 16.56
N ARG A 120 -1.94 5.90 15.49
CA ARG A 120 -3.14 6.75 15.50
C ARG A 120 -3.96 6.50 14.24
N VAL A 121 -5.28 6.58 14.35
CA VAL A 121 -6.18 6.55 13.19
C VAL A 121 -5.87 7.77 12.32
N GLN A 122 -5.29 7.54 11.14
CA GLN A 122 -5.00 8.58 10.16
C GLN A 122 -6.02 8.52 9.02
N THR A 123 -6.25 9.66 8.39
CA THR A 123 -7.10 9.75 7.21
C THR A 123 -6.31 9.46 5.94
N VAL A 124 -6.97 8.91 4.92
CA VAL A 124 -6.40 8.69 3.58
C VAL A 124 -5.83 9.99 2.99
N ARG A 125 -6.45 11.14 3.31
CA ARG A 125 -5.96 12.46 2.91
C ARG A 125 -4.55 12.76 3.43
N ARG A 126 -4.24 12.36 4.67
CA ARG A 126 -2.89 12.56 5.23
C ARG A 126 -1.87 11.66 4.52
N LEU A 127 -2.25 10.43 4.19
CA LEU A 127 -1.40 9.51 3.42
C LEU A 127 -1.09 10.07 2.04
N TRP A 128 -2.09 10.60 1.35
CA TRP A 128 -1.90 11.26 0.05
C TRP A 128 -0.99 12.48 0.13
N LYS A 129 -1.16 13.34 1.14
CA LYS A 129 -0.25 14.48 1.35
C LYS A 129 1.19 14.03 1.60
N LEU A 130 1.37 12.98 2.40
CA LEU A 130 2.69 12.40 2.68
C LEU A 130 3.34 11.85 1.39
N SER A 131 2.59 11.09 0.58
CA SER A 131 3.12 10.57 -0.68
C SER A 131 3.46 11.68 -1.67
N CYS A 132 2.66 12.75 -1.76
CA CYS A 132 2.98 13.95 -2.55
C CYS A 132 4.27 14.63 -2.05
N ALA A 133 4.43 14.78 -0.74
CA ALA A 133 5.63 15.42 -0.18
C ALA A 133 6.90 14.60 -0.48
N VAL A 134 6.86 13.27 -0.30
CA VAL A 134 8.00 12.40 -0.61
C VAL A 134 8.27 12.37 -2.11
N GLY A 135 7.23 12.29 -2.95
CA GLY A 135 7.36 12.37 -4.41
C GLY A 135 8.04 13.67 -4.86
N PHE A 136 7.68 14.81 -4.27
CA PHE A 136 8.30 16.10 -4.57
C PHE A 136 9.78 16.14 -4.14
N VAL A 137 10.13 15.59 -2.97
CA VAL A 137 11.53 15.49 -2.55
C VAL A 137 12.33 14.61 -3.51
N LEU A 138 11.77 13.47 -3.94
CA LEU A 138 12.41 12.59 -4.92
C LEU A 138 12.58 13.28 -6.27
N PHE A 139 11.60 14.07 -6.72
CA PHE A 139 11.73 14.91 -7.91
C PHE A 139 12.93 15.85 -7.82
N LEU A 140 13.09 16.57 -6.69
CA LEU A 140 14.22 17.48 -6.50
C LEU A 140 15.56 16.75 -6.49
N VAL A 141 15.67 15.66 -5.71
CA VAL A 141 16.89 14.84 -5.63
C VAL A 141 17.27 14.29 -7.01
N ARG A 142 16.30 13.77 -7.77
CA ARG A 142 16.54 13.26 -9.11
C ARG A 142 16.89 14.34 -10.11
N SER A 143 16.27 15.51 -10.03
CA SER A 143 16.60 16.64 -10.89
C SER A 143 18.03 17.15 -10.66
N LEU A 144 18.56 17.00 -9.44
CA LEU A 144 19.96 17.31 -9.13
C LEU A 144 20.94 16.21 -9.61
N GLN A 145 20.51 14.96 -9.67
CA GLN A 145 21.34 13.83 -10.13
C GLN A 145 21.37 13.70 -11.66
N MET A 146 20.25 13.97 -12.32
CA MET A 146 20.09 13.87 -13.76
C MET A 146 20.30 15.24 -14.38
N GLU A 147 21.55 15.59 -14.69
CA GLU A 147 21.88 16.82 -15.40
C GLU A 147 21.02 16.93 -16.68
N HIS A 148 20.09 17.89 -16.69
CA HIS A 148 19.27 18.33 -17.83
C HIS A 148 18.11 17.43 -18.33
N ARG A 149 17.53 16.52 -17.53
CA ARG A 149 16.34 15.73 -17.96
C ARG A 149 15.15 15.84 -16.99
N LEU A 150 14.31 16.86 -17.25
CA LEU A 150 13.09 17.13 -16.47
C LEU A 150 12.06 16.01 -16.57
N PHE A 151 11.82 15.48 -17.77
CA PHE A 151 10.76 14.51 -18.02
C PHE A 151 10.97 13.17 -17.28
N PRO A 152 12.16 12.52 -17.34
CA PRO A 152 12.44 11.34 -16.53
C PRO A 152 12.33 11.59 -15.02
N SER A 153 12.82 12.75 -14.54
CA SER A 153 12.76 13.11 -13.12
C SER A 153 11.32 13.27 -12.63
N LEU A 154 10.46 13.92 -13.43
CA LEU A 154 9.03 14.07 -13.15
C LEU A 154 8.31 12.72 -13.14
N HIS A 155 8.62 11.85 -14.10
CA HIS A 155 8.03 10.52 -14.16
C HIS A 155 8.40 9.67 -12.96
N GLU A 156 9.68 9.61 -12.60
CA GLU A 156 10.14 8.84 -11.44
C GLU A 156 9.50 9.32 -10.15
N ALA A 157 9.33 10.64 -10.00
CA ALA A 157 8.65 11.23 -8.87
C ALA A 157 7.17 10.84 -8.82
N PHE A 158 6.47 10.87 -9.95
CA PHE A 158 5.07 10.44 -10.05
C PHE A 158 4.90 8.94 -9.75
N CYS A 159 5.79 8.11 -10.29
CA CYS A 159 5.81 6.67 -10.01
C CYS A 159 6.02 6.40 -8.52
N SER A 160 7.01 7.06 -7.93
CA SER A 160 7.32 6.90 -6.51
C SER A 160 6.17 7.38 -5.62
N GLN A 161 5.57 8.52 -5.94
CA GLN A 161 4.38 9.02 -5.26
C GLN A 161 3.22 8.02 -5.30
N THR A 162 2.94 7.46 -6.48
CA THR A 162 1.86 6.48 -6.70
C THR A 162 2.13 5.19 -5.94
N ALA A 163 3.35 4.66 -6.02
CA ALA A 163 3.76 3.46 -5.31
C ALA A 163 3.66 3.64 -3.79
N ILE A 164 4.19 4.73 -3.23
CA ILE A 164 4.12 5.03 -1.79
C ILE A 164 2.66 5.12 -1.33
N PHE A 165 1.80 5.76 -2.12
CA PHE A 165 0.38 5.88 -1.79
C PHE A 165 -0.33 4.53 -1.76
N LEU A 166 -0.18 3.71 -2.81
CA LEU A 166 -0.86 2.41 -2.92
C LEU A 166 -0.34 1.40 -1.90
N ILE A 167 0.99 1.29 -1.74
CA ILE A 167 1.61 0.46 -0.71
C ILE A 167 1.12 0.91 0.66
N GLY A 168 1.17 2.21 0.93
CA GLY A 168 0.75 2.76 2.21
C GLY A 168 -0.72 2.51 2.49
N LEU A 169 -1.59 2.57 1.48
CA LEU A 169 -3.01 2.27 1.60
C LEU A 169 -3.20 0.80 1.99
N ILE A 170 -2.55 -0.14 1.29
CA ILE A 170 -2.64 -1.57 1.57
C ILE A 170 -2.18 -1.90 2.99
N LEU A 171 -1.05 -1.33 3.42
CA LEU A 171 -0.49 -1.58 4.76
C LEU A 171 -1.36 -0.96 5.87
N THR A 172 -2.03 0.16 5.60
CA THR A 172 -2.84 0.91 6.59
C THR A 172 -4.32 0.53 6.60
N ILE A 173 -4.82 -0.21 5.60
CA ILE A 173 -6.17 -0.79 5.63
C ILE A 173 -6.29 -1.68 6.85
N HIS A 174 -6.87 -1.12 7.91
CA HIS A 174 -7.37 -1.88 9.04
C HIS A 174 -8.79 -2.32 8.69
N THR A 175 -8.98 -3.62 8.47
CA THR A 175 -10.30 -4.22 8.67
C THR A 175 -10.68 -3.88 10.10
N LYS A 176 -11.74 -3.07 10.29
CA LYS A 176 -12.28 -2.70 11.60
C LYS A 176 -12.74 -3.96 12.34
N ASN A 177 -11.80 -4.69 12.94
CA ASN A 177 -12.10 -5.55 14.06
C ASN A 177 -12.16 -4.63 15.28
N HIS A 178 -13.16 -3.73 15.31
CA HIS A 178 -13.52 -3.04 16.54
C HIS A 178 -14.14 -4.08 17.46
N VAL A 179 -13.29 -4.87 18.09
CA VAL A 179 -13.56 -5.27 19.46
C VAL A 179 -13.56 -3.96 20.24
N LYS A 180 -14.75 -3.38 20.45
CA LYS A 180 -14.90 -2.43 21.54
C LYS A 180 -14.55 -3.23 22.80
N PRO A 181 -13.54 -2.85 23.59
CA PRO A 181 -13.49 -3.37 24.95
C PRO A 181 -14.83 -3.01 25.58
N LYS A 182 -15.58 -4.00 26.11
CA LYS A 182 -16.79 -3.73 26.88
C LYS A 182 -16.45 -2.61 27.85
N THR A 183 -17.09 -1.46 27.67
CA THR A 183 -17.00 -0.36 28.63
C THR A 183 -17.36 -0.93 30.00
N SER A 184 -16.60 -0.60 31.05
CA SER A 184 -16.80 -1.19 32.40
C SER A 184 -18.25 -1.09 32.90
N ALA A 185 -19.02 -0.12 32.42
CA ALA A 185 -20.45 0.03 32.63
C ALA A 185 -21.32 -1.13 32.05
N GLU A 186 -20.94 -1.71 30.91
CA GLU A 186 -21.67 -2.80 30.25
C GLU A 186 -21.34 -4.16 30.87
N SER A 187 -20.10 -4.36 31.36
CA SER A 187 -19.76 -5.50 32.22
C SER A 187 -20.44 -5.45 33.58
N ALA A 188 -20.59 -4.25 34.18
CA ALA A 188 -21.32 -4.08 35.44
C ALA A 188 -22.83 -4.36 35.30
N ALA A 189 -23.44 -3.95 34.18
CA ALA A 189 -24.85 -4.23 33.91
C ALA A 189 -25.14 -5.73 33.71
N ILE A 190 -24.27 -6.45 33.00
CA ILE A 190 -24.39 -7.91 32.83
C ILE A 190 -24.20 -8.66 34.16
N GLN A 191 -23.29 -8.18 35.01
CA GLN A 191 -23.08 -8.77 36.34
C GLN A 191 -24.29 -8.55 37.27
N GLN A 192 -24.94 -7.39 37.20
CA GLN A 192 -26.18 -7.14 37.95
C GLN A 192 -27.36 -7.99 37.45
N VAL A 193 -27.52 -8.18 36.14
CA VAL A 193 -28.59 -9.02 35.59
C VAL A 193 -28.42 -10.49 36.00
N ASN A 194 -27.19 -11.00 36.02
CA ASN A 194 -26.92 -12.37 36.46
C ASN A 194 -27.16 -12.56 37.97
N LEU A 195 -26.83 -11.58 38.81
CA LEU A 195 -27.13 -11.59 40.25
C LEU A 195 -28.64 -11.56 40.55
N ILE A 196 -29.44 -10.91 39.70
CA ILE A 196 -30.91 -10.90 39.85
C ILE A 196 -31.51 -12.25 39.42
N GLY A 197 -30.96 -12.89 38.38
CA GLY A 197 -31.39 -14.21 37.93
C GLY A 197 -31.13 -15.33 38.95
N GLU A 198 -30.00 -15.30 39.66
CA GLU A 198 -29.68 -16.28 40.71
C GLU A 198 -30.52 -16.13 41.98
N ASN A 199 -31.12 -14.96 42.25
CA ASN A 199 -32.01 -14.74 43.41
C ASN A 199 -33.49 -15.04 43.10
N LEU A 200 -33.80 -15.46 41.87
CA LEU A 200 -35.16 -15.81 41.41
C LEU A 200 -35.33 -17.31 41.11
N CYS A 201 -34.31 -18.13 41.36
CA CYS A 201 -34.40 -19.58 41.50
C CYS A 201 -34.21 -19.97 42.97
#